data_AF-A0A9E0DT78-F1
#
_entry.id   AF-A0A9E0DT78-F1
#
_cell.length_a   1.000
_cell.length_b   1.000
_cell.length_c   1.000
_cell.angle_alpha   90.00
_cell.angle_beta   90.00
_cell.angle_gamma   90.00
#
_symmetry.space_group_name_H-M   'P 1'
#
loop_
_entity.id
_entity.type
_entity.pdbx_description
1 polymer ?
#
loop_
_entity_poly.entity_id
_entity_poly.type
_entity_poly.pdbx_seq_one_letter_code
_entity_poly.pdbx_strand_id
1 'polypeptide(L)'
;MEEHTHELVASFTTGAPDFAYAYDGMMKFPLEDYLAPMKSTCILTQMNFGGFIATSGVSYSDRKPENEAATRAKLEDHTGLIIAQAQNYDALDAILKEDVYYPIGGASYETTEFKAVMIADNIKQYQA
;
A
#
# COMPACT_ATOMS: atom_id res chain seq x y z
N MET A 1 -16.56 2.38 -23.05
CA MET A 1 -15.56 1.80 -22.13
C MET A 1 -16.30 1.55 -20.84
N GLU A 2 -16.33 0.31 -20.39
CA GLU A 2 -16.94 -0.03 -19.10
C GLU A 2 -16.06 0.59 -18.00
N GLU A 3 -16.65 1.41 -17.16
CA GLU A 3 -15.95 2.15 -16.11
C GLU A 3 -15.69 1.16 -14.96
N HIS A 4 -14.42 0.84 -14.70
CA HIS A 4 -14.04 -0.01 -13.58
C HIS A 4 -14.41 0.68 -12.28
N THR A 5 -15.29 0.06 -11.49
CA THR A 5 -15.89 0.70 -10.31
C THR A 5 -15.08 0.51 -9.02
N HIS A 6 -14.12 -0.43 -9.01
CA HIS A 6 -13.33 -0.76 -7.82
C HIS A 6 -11.84 -0.79 -8.15
N GLU A 7 -11.02 -0.39 -7.19
CA GLU A 7 -9.57 -0.29 -7.31
C GLU A 7 -8.88 -1.12 -6.22
N LEU A 8 -7.83 -1.86 -6.60
CA LEU A 8 -7.02 -2.66 -5.70
C LEU A 8 -5.62 -2.06 -5.58
N VAL A 9 -5.21 -1.79 -4.35
CA VAL A 9 -3.86 -1.40 -3.98
C VAL A 9 -3.22 -2.50 -3.14
N ALA A 10 -2.01 -2.92 -3.49
CA ALA A 10 -1.25 -3.86 -2.67
C ALA A 10 -0.33 -3.13 -1.69
N SER A 11 -0.50 -3.39 -0.39
CA SER A 11 0.28 -2.77 0.69
C SER A 11 0.86 -3.87 1.58
N PHE A 12 2.18 -4.04 1.58
CA PHE A 12 2.80 -5.17 2.27
C PHE A 12 4.22 -4.88 2.79
N THR A 13 4.71 -5.73 3.68
CA THR A 13 6.06 -5.63 4.25
C THR A 13 6.89 -6.84 3.89
N THR A 14 8.20 -6.68 3.73
CA THR A 14 9.12 -7.81 3.48
C THR A 14 10.28 -7.84 4.47
N GLY A 15 10.74 -9.05 4.81
CA GLY A 15 11.86 -9.23 5.72
C GLY A 15 13.23 -8.95 5.09
N ALA A 16 13.41 -9.32 3.82
CA ALA A 16 14.65 -9.02 3.09
C ALA A 16 14.72 -7.54 2.72
N PRO A 17 15.93 -6.95 2.59
CA PRO A 17 16.11 -5.56 2.15
C PRO A 17 15.78 -5.37 0.66
N ASP A 18 15.52 -4.13 0.23
CA ASP A 18 15.11 -3.78 -1.15
C ASP A 18 16.01 -4.41 -2.21
N PHE A 19 17.33 -4.27 -2.06
CA PHE A 19 18.32 -4.76 -3.03
C PHE A 19 18.28 -6.29 -3.21
N ALA A 20 17.65 -7.02 -2.29
CA ALA A 20 17.46 -8.46 -2.45
C ALA A 20 16.47 -8.80 -3.57
N TYR A 21 15.56 -7.88 -3.90
CA TYR A 21 14.51 -8.02 -4.91
C TYR A 21 14.93 -7.44 -6.25
N ALA A 22 15.81 -8.16 -6.92
CA ALA A 22 16.22 -7.89 -8.29
C ALA A 22 16.51 -9.22 -9.00
N TYR A 23 16.57 -9.20 -10.34
CA TYR A 23 16.88 -10.41 -11.11
C TYR A 23 18.27 -10.98 -10.79
N ASP A 24 19.23 -10.14 -10.44
CA ASP A 24 20.56 -10.52 -9.97
C ASP A 24 20.64 -10.69 -8.44
N GLY A 25 19.69 -10.12 -7.69
CA GLY A 25 19.56 -10.20 -6.23
C GLY A 25 19.30 -11.62 -5.68
N MET A 26 19.15 -11.71 -4.35
CA MET A 26 18.90 -12.98 -3.65
C MET A 26 17.56 -13.61 -4.05
N MET A 27 16.53 -12.79 -4.19
CA MET A 27 15.16 -13.23 -4.46
C MET A 27 14.92 -13.57 -5.94
N LYS A 28 15.86 -13.16 -6.82
CA LYS A 28 15.84 -13.39 -8.28
C LYS A 28 14.68 -12.76 -9.04
N PHE A 29 13.85 -11.98 -8.37
CA PHE A 29 12.72 -11.26 -8.96
C PHE A 29 12.55 -9.92 -8.25
N PRO A 30 12.20 -8.85 -8.98
CA PRO A 30 11.71 -7.61 -8.38
C PRO A 30 10.38 -7.85 -7.66
N LEU A 31 10.05 -7.00 -6.68
CA LEU A 31 8.82 -7.12 -5.88
C LEU A 31 7.55 -7.14 -6.73
N GLU A 32 7.54 -6.36 -7.82
CA GLU A 32 6.39 -6.28 -8.72
C GLU A 32 6.03 -7.61 -9.38
N ASP A 33 7.02 -8.47 -9.66
CA ASP A 33 6.78 -9.77 -10.30
C ASP A 33 5.96 -10.72 -9.41
N TYR A 34 6.02 -10.54 -8.08
CA TYR A 34 5.21 -11.29 -7.13
C TYR A 34 3.72 -10.91 -7.18
N LEU A 35 3.38 -9.78 -7.81
CA LEU A 35 2.01 -9.24 -7.86
C LEU A 35 1.23 -9.72 -9.08
N ALA A 36 1.84 -10.51 -9.97
CA ALA A 36 1.15 -11.05 -11.14
C ALA A 36 -0.19 -11.76 -10.80
N PRO A 37 -0.30 -12.56 -9.72
CA PRO A 37 -1.59 -13.13 -9.31
C PRO A 37 -2.63 -12.07 -8.95
N MET A 38 -2.24 -10.99 -8.26
CA MET A 38 -3.15 -9.89 -7.88
C MET A 38 -3.62 -9.12 -9.11
N LYS A 39 -2.71 -8.81 -10.05
CA LYS A 39 -3.05 -8.18 -11.34
C LYS A 39 -4.02 -9.04 -12.13
N SER A 40 -3.80 -10.36 -12.16
CA SER A 40 -4.70 -11.33 -12.79
C SER A 40 -6.09 -11.34 -12.14
N THR A 41 -6.16 -11.30 -10.81
CA THR A 41 -7.43 -11.18 -10.08
C THR A 41 -8.17 -9.90 -10.44
N CYS A 42 -7.48 -8.76 -10.56
CA CYS A 42 -8.09 -7.49 -10.96
C CYS A 42 -8.73 -7.60 -12.35
N ILE A 43 -8.04 -8.22 -13.32
CA ILE A 43 -8.58 -8.47 -14.66
C ILE A 43 -9.84 -9.34 -14.58
N LEU A 44 -9.79 -10.45 -13.84
CA LEU A 44 -10.91 -11.38 -13.71
C LEU A 44 -12.16 -10.73 -13.10
N THR A 45 -11.96 -9.81 -12.15
CA THR A 45 -13.01 -9.17 -11.36
C THR A 45 -13.38 -7.77 -11.87
N GLN A 46 -12.80 -7.36 -13.00
CA GLN A 46 -13.00 -6.03 -13.59
C GLN A 46 -12.64 -4.87 -12.63
N MET A 47 -11.62 -5.06 -11.78
CA MET A 47 -11.04 -4.01 -10.94
C MET A 47 -9.83 -3.35 -11.62
N ASN A 48 -9.55 -2.10 -11.25
CA ASN A 48 -8.28 -1.45 -11.58
C ASN A 48 -7.20 -1.85 -10.58
N PHE A 49 -5.97 -2.11 -11.05
CA PHE A 49 -4.82 -2.26 -10.16
C PHE A 49 -4.18 -0.88 -9.96
N GLY A 50 -4.32 -0.32 -8.76
CA GLY A 50 -3.87 1.03 -8.38
C GLY A 50 -2.40 1.12 -7.97
N GLY A 51 -1.63 0.06 -8.21
CA GLY A 51 -0.21 -0.03 -7.84
C GLY A 51 0.04 -0.74 -6.52
N PHE A 52 1.27 -0.64 -6.04
CA PHE A 52 1.68 -1.25 -4.78
C PHE A 52 2.65 -0.39 -4.00
N ILE A 53 2.70 -0.64 -2.70
CA ILE A 53 3.70 -0.12 -1.79
C ILE A 53 4.23 -1.25 -0.91
N ALA A 54 5.55 -1.32 -0.84
CA ALA A 54 6.25 -2.31 -0.05
C ALA A 54 7.27 -1.65 0.87
N THR A 55 7.22 -2.00 2.15
CA THR A 55 8.30 -1.66 3.08
C THR A 55 9.21 -2.88 3.25
N SER A 56 10.45 -2.79 2.79
CA SER A 56 11.44 -3.87 2.94
C SER A 56 12.33 -3.73 4.18
N GLY A 57 13.05 -4.82 4.49
CA GLY A 57 13.92 -4.89 5.66
C GLY A 57 13.15 -4.82 6.98
N VAL A 58 11.90 -5.28 7.01
CA VAL A 58 11.05 -5.39 8.21
C VAL A 58 11.08 -6.84 8.66
N SER A 59 12.17 -7.23 9.33
CA SER A 59 12.30 -8.57 9.91
C SER A 59 11.73 -8.61 11.33
N TYR A 60 11.20 -9.76 11.74
CA TYR A 60 10.87 -10.03 13.15
C TYR A 60 12.07 -9.81 14.08
N SER A 61 13.28 -10.04 13.58
CA SER A 61 14.53 -9.82 14.32
C SER A 61 14.80 -8.36 14.65
N ASP A 62 14.17 -7.43 13.93
CA ASP A 62 14.35 -5.99 14.07
C ASP A 62 13.28 -5.32 14.95
N ARG A 63 12.30 -6.08 15.48
CA ARG A 63 11.26 -5.60 16.40
C ARG A 63 11.83 -5.30 17.78
N LYS A 64 12.58 -4.21 17.86
CA LYS A 64 13.14 -3.66 19.09
C LYS A 64 12.66 -2.22 19.30
N PRO A 65 12.49 -1.76 20.56
CA PRO A 65 12.00 -0.41 20.85
C PRO A 65 12.78 0.69 20.12
N GLU A 66 14.10 0.53 19.96
CA GLU A 66 14.96 1.47 19.26
C GLU A 66 14.68 1.60 17.75
N ASN A 67 14.06 0.59 17.13
CA ASN A 67 13.75 0.55 15.71
C ASN A 67 12.28 0.93 15.41
N GLU A 68 11.47 1.16 16.44
CA GLU A 68 10.03 1.38 16.30
C GLU A 68 9.73 2.66 15.52
N ALA A 69 10.46 3.75 15.80
CA ALA A 69 10.28 5.01 15.08
C ALA A 69 10.63 4.90 13.59
N ALA A 70 11.72 4.19 13.26
CA ALA A 70 12.13 3.95 11.88
C ALA A 70 11.14 3.05 11.14
N THR A 71 10.56 2.06 11.84
CA THR A 71 9.52 1.18 11.28
C THR A 71 8.23 1.97 11.01
N ARG A 72 7.82 2.83 11.97
CA ARG A 72 6.62 3.68 11.81
C ARG A 72 6.77 4.67 10.66
N ALA A 73 7.92 5.33 10.55
CA ALA A 73 8.18 6.25 9.44
C ALA A 73 8.04 5.58 8.07
N LYS A 74 8.50 4.32 7.93
CA LYS A 74 8.32 3.56 6.69
C LYS A 74 6.86 3.16 6.43
N LEU A 75 6.05 2.98 7.48
CA LEU A 75 4.64 2.61 7.37
C LEU A 75 3.73 3.81 7.04
N GLU A 76 4.13 5.04 7.35
CA GLU A 76 3.36 6.25 7.01
C GLU A 76 3.13 6.39 5.49
N ASP A 77 4.08 5.93 4.68
CA ASP A 77 3.97 5.94 3.22
C ASP A 77 2.81 5.04 2.72
N HIS A 78 2.50 3.94 3.44
CA HIS A 78 1.41 3.04 3.09
C HIS A 78 0.04 3.70 3.18
N THR A 79 -0.16 4.56 4.19
CA THR A 79 -1.40 5.32 4.38
C THR A 79 -1.56 6.40 3.30
N GLY A 80 -0.45 7.01 2.89
CA GLY A 80 -0.43 8.03 1.84
C GLY A 80 -0.97 7.54 0.50
N LEU A 81 -0.69 6.30 0.12
CA LEU A 81 -1.14 5.73 -1.15
C LEU A 81 -2.66 5.48 -1.19
N ILE A 82 -3.26 5.09 -0.07
CA ILE A 82 -4.72 4.92 0.06
C ILE A 82 -5.42 6.27 -0.04
N ILE A 83 -4.88 7.29 0.62
CA ILE A 83 -5.44 8.65 0.59
C ILE A 83 -5.32 9.27 -0.80
N ALA A 84 -4.21 9.04 -1.51
CA ALA A 84 -3.98 9.58 -2.85
C ALA A 84 -4.96 9.06 -3.91
N GLN A 85 -5.51 7.86 -3.71
CA GLN A 85 -6.50 7.26 -4.63
C GLN A 85 -7.93 7.75 -4.36
N ALA A 86 -8.19 8.39 -3.22
CA ALA A 86 -9.48 9.00 -2.97
C ALA A 86 -9.59 10.35 -3.68
N GLN A 87 -10.58 10.49 -4.56
CA GLN A 87 -10.80 11.73 -5.33
C GLN A 87 -11.09 12.96 -4.45
N ASN A 88 -11.69 12.73 -3.28
CA ASN A 88 -12.02 13.74 -2.30
C ASN A 88 -12.26 13.10 -0.92
N TYR A 89 -12.44 13.93 0.10
CA TYR A 89 -12.69 13.48 1.47
C TYR A 89 -13.94 12.63 1.61
N ASP A 90 -15.04 12.95 0.91
CA ASP A 90 -16.27 12.17 1.00
C ASP A 90 -16.08 10.73 0.46
N ALA A 91 -15.29 10.59 -0.61
CA ALA A 91 -14.91 9.30 -1.17
C ALA A 91 -13.99 8.51 -0.23
N LEU A 92 -13.01 9.18 0.40
CA LEU A 92 -12.15 8.56 1.42
C LEU A 92 -12.97 8.07 2.62
N ASP A 93 -13.87 8.92 3.11
CA ASP A 93 -14.75 8.62 4.25
C ASP A 93 -15.69 7.45 3.94
N ALA A 94 -16.16 7.34 2.70
CA ALA A 94 -16.95 6.20 2.24
C ALA A 94 -16.12 4.90 2.20
N ILE A 95 -14.89 4.95 1.66
CA ILE A 95 -13.96 3.81 1.64
C ILE A 95 -13.65 3.33 3.07
N LEU A 96 -13.38 4.26 3.99
CA LEU A 96 -13.08 3.93 5.39
C LEU A 96 -14.30 3.38 6.15
N LYS A 97 -15.52 3.79 5.78
CA LYS A 97 -16.78 3.28 6.37
C LYS A 97 -17.15 1.89 5.87
N GLU A 98 -16.68 1.49 4.70
CA GLU A 98 -16.92 0.19 4.10
C GLU A 98 -16.07 -0.94 4.72
N ASP A 99 -15.37 -0.74 5.84
CA ASP A 99 -14.50 -1.75 6.46
C ASP A 99 -15.25 -3.10 6.70
N VAL A 100 -15.10 -4.01 5.72
CA VAL A 100 -15.89 -5.26 5.62
C VAL A 100 -15.37 -6.32 6.60
N TYR A 101 -14.15 -6.17 7.12
CA TYR A 101 -13.46 -7.26 7.82
C TYR A 101 -13.65 -7.26 9.34
N TYR A 102 -14.05 -6.14 9.94
CA TYR A 102 -14.29 -6.02 11.39
C TYR A 102 -15.71 -5.52 11.71
N PRO A 103 -16.77 -6.32 11.46
CA PRO A 103 -18.16 -5.94 11.73
C PRO A 103 -18.49 -5.76 13.23
N ILE A 104 -17.52 -5.96 14.12
CA ILE A 104 -17.68 -5.91 15.59
C ILE A 104 -16.95 -4.71 16.22
N GLY A 105 -16.64 -3.66 15.44
CA GLY A 105 -16.05 -2.42 15.97
C GLY A 105 -14.61 -2.56 16.46
N GLY A 106 -13.85 -3.51 15.90
CA GLY A 106 -12.47 -3.81 16.31
C GLY A 106 -11.40 -2.93 15.64
N ALA A 107 -11.78 -2.18 14.59
CA ALA A 107 -10.91 -1.23 13.94
C ALA A 107 -11.31 0.20 14.34
N SER A 108 -10.40 0.91 15.00
CA SER A 108 -10.52 2.34 15.28
C SER A 108 -9.54 3.08 14.38
N TYR A 109 -10.03 4.06 13.63
CA TYR A 109 -9.19 4.89 12.77
C TYR A 109 -9.24 6.33 13.30
N GLU A 110 -8.08 6.96 13.42
CA GLU A 110 -7.96 8.40 13.65
C GLU A 110 -7.49 9.04 12.34
N THR A 111 -8.29 9.95 11.80
CA THR A 111 -7.86 10.76 10.64
C THR A 111 -7.00 11.90 11.16
N THR A 112 -5.68 11.77 11.07
CA THR A 112 -4.75 12.88 11.33
C THR A 112 -4.47 13.61 10.02
N GLU A 113 -4.60 14.94 10.05
CA GLU A 113 -4.46 15.80 8.89
C GLU A 113 -3.02 15.74 8.35
N PHE A 114 -2.79 14.91 7.32
CA PHE A 114 -1.53 14.90 6.58
C PHE A 114 -1.53 16.04 5.57
N LYS A 115 -0.49 16.88 5.61
CA LYS A 115 -0.33 17.98 4.66
C LYS A 115 -0.09 17.39 3.27
N ALA A 116 -1.15 17.28 2.46
CA ALA A 116 -1.21 16.64 1.14
C ALA A 116 -0.23 17.20 0.08
N VAL A 117 0.52 18.26 0.41
CA VAL A 117 1.53 18.88 -0.47
C VAL A 117 2.69 17.93 -0.80
N MET A 118 2.92 16.85 -0.04
CA MET A 118 4.09 15.98 -0.25
C MET A 118 3.86 14.78 -1.19
N ILE A 119 2.60 14.39 -1.45
CA ILE A 119 2.27 13.19 -2.24
C ILE A 119 1.87 13.53 -3.68
N ALA A 120 1.17 14.65 -3.90
CA ALA A 120 0.74 15.07 -5.24
C ALA A 120 1.93 15.29 -6.21
N ASP A 121 3.07 15.77 -5.69
CA ASP A 121 4.27 16.00 -6.50
C ASP A 121 5.02 14.70 -6.87
N ASN A 122 4.75 13.59 -6.15
CA ASN A 122 5.48 12.32 -6.29
C ASN A 122 4.62 11.13 -6.76
N ILE A 123 3.32 11.29 -7.01
CA ILE A 123 2.41 10.22 -7.49
C ILE A 123 2.97 9.49 -8.73
N LYS A 124 3.67 10.20 -9.62
CA LYS A 124 4.29 9.61 -10.81
C LYS A 124 5.42 8.62 -10.50
N GLN A 125 5.98 8.64 -9.29
CA GLN A 125 7.04 7.71 -8.86
C GLN A 125 6.48 6.35 -8.41
N TYR A 126 5.16 6.26 -8.17
CA TYR A 126 4.47 5.04 -7.72
C TYR A 126 3.61 4.40 -8.81
N GLN A 127 3.55 5.02 -9.99
CA GLN A 127 2.95 4.46 -11.20
C GLN A 127 4.06 3.76 -12.00
N ALA A 128 4.22 2.45 -11.80
CA ALA A 128 4.99 1.58 -12.68
C ALA A 128 4.11 1.07 -13.83
#